data_AF-A0A840RDV3-F1
#
_entry.id   AF-A0A840RDV3-F1
#
_cell.length_a   1.000
_cell.length_b   1.000
_cell.length_c   1.000
_cell.angle_alpha   90.00
_cell.angle_beta   90.00
_cell.angle_gamma   90.00
#
_symmetry.space_group_name_H-M   'P 1'
#
loop_
_entity.id
_entity.type
_entity.pdbx_description
1 polymer ?
#
loop_
_entity_poly.entity_id
_entity_poly.type
_entity_poly.pdbx_seq_one_letter_code
_entity_poly.pdbx_strand_id
1 'polypeptide(L)' 'MESLYLLIPLSVLLVFLIGALFWWCMRSGQFDDLEGPAHRILQDDDSADAALPQNGSELKK' A
#
# COMPACT_ATOMS: atom_id res chain seq x y z
N MET A 1 1.82 33.09 -30.59
CA MET A 1 2.09 31.91 -31.43
C MET A 1 3.32 31.13 -31.00
N GLU A 2 4.35 31.79 -30.45
CA GLU A 2 5.57 31.19 -29.85
C GLU A 2 5.29 30.06 -28.83
N SER A 3 4.31 30.27 -27.94
CA SER A 3 4.01 29.33 -26.84
C SER A 3 3.51 27.97 -27.32
N LEU A 4 2.80 27.91 -28.45
CA LEU A 4 2.30 26.65 -29.01
C LEU A 4 3.45 25.69 -29.35
N TYR A 5 4.60 26.21 -29.80
CA TYR A 5 5.77 25.39 -30.10
C TYR A 5 6.40 24.74 -28.85
N LEU A 6 6.17 25.31 -27.67
CA LEU A 6 6.61 24.72 -26.40
C LEU A 6 5.53 23.81 -25.80
N LEU A 7 4.26 24.22 -25.87
CA LEU A 7 3.15 23.50 -25.26
C LEU A 7 2.84 22.18 -25.97
N ILE A 8 2.93 22.13 -27.30
CA ILE A 8 2.70 20.89 -28.08
C ILE A 8 3.65 19.76 -27.65
N PRO A 9 4.99 19.91 -27.72
CA PRO A 9 5.89 18.82 -27.32
C PRO A 9 5.79 18.50 -25.83
N LEU A 10 5.56 19.50 -24.97
CA LEU A 10 5.35 19.28 -23.54
C LEU A 10 4.12 18.40 -23.28
N SER A 11 3.00 18.67 -23.96
CA SER A 11 1.77 17.88 -23.84
C SER A 11 1.96 16.44 -24.33
N VAL A 12 2.68 16.23 -25.44
CA VAL A 12 2.99 14.90 -25.95
C VAL A 12 3.82 14.11 -24.92
N LEU A 13 4.86 14.73 -24.35
CA LEU A 13 5.65 14.13 -23.28
C LEU A 13 4.80 13.76 -22.06
N LEU A 14 3.88 14.64 -21.67
CA LEU A 14 2.98 14.41 -20.54
C LEU A 14 2.05 13.21 -20.81
N VAL A 15 1.51 13.09 -22.02
CA VAL A 15 0.67 11.94 -22.41
C VAL A 15 1.46 10.63 -22.32
N PHE A 16 2.70 10.60 -22.83
CA PHE A 16 3.55 9.41 -22.72
C PHE A 16 3.89 9.07 -21.27
N LEU A 17 4.18 10.07 -20.44
CA LEU A 17 4.49 9.88 -19.02
C LEU A 17 3.30 9.30 -18.26
N ILE A 18 2.11 9.86 -18.46
CA ILE A 18 0.87 9.35 -17.86
C ILE A 18 0.59 7.93 -18.36
N GLY A 19 0.73 7.68 -19.67
CA GLY A 19 0.53 6.36 -20.26
C GLY A 19 1.49 5.31 -19.69
N ALA A 20 2.76 5.66 -19.51
CA ALA A 20 3.76 4.76 -18.92
C ALA A 20 3.47 4.46 -17.44
N LEU A 21 3.12 5.47 -16.65
CA LEU A 21 2.71 5.29 -15.26
C LEU A 21 1.45 4.42 -15.15
N PHE A 22 0.45 4.68 -15.99
CA PHE A 22 -0.77 3.89 -16.03
C PHE A 22 -0.50 2.42 -16.39
N TRP A 23 0.31 2.19 -17.41
CA TRP A 23 0.74 0.85 -17.80
C TRP A 23 1.51 0.13 -16.69
N TRP A 24 2.38 0.83 -15.97
CA TRP A 24 3.05 0.29 -14.80
C TRP A 24 2.04 -0.09 -13.72
N CYS A 25 1.12 0.80 -13.34
CA CYS A 25 0.09 0.51 -12.35
C CYS A 25 -0.73 -0.74 -12.70
N MET A 26 -1.13 -0.90 -13.97
CA MET A 26 -1.82 -2.11 -14.43
C MET A 26 -0.98 -3.38 -14.24
N ARG A 27 0.31 -3.33 -14.56
CA ARG A 27 1.21 -4.49 -14.42
C ARG A 27 1.66 -4.75 -12.99
N SER A 28 1.61 -3.74 -12.12
CA SER A 28 2.07 -3.84 -10.74
C SER A 28 1.13 -4.64 -9.84
N GLY A 29 -0.05 -5.06 -10.32
CA GLY A 29 -0.99 -5.86 -9.53
C GLY A 29 -1.51 -5.16 -8.27
N GLN A 30 -1.32 -3.84 -8.15
CA GLN A 30 -1.71 -3.05 -6.95
C GLN A 30 -3.23 -3.04 -6.71
N PHE A 31 -4.02 -3.48 -7.68
CA PHE A 31 -5.48 -3.59 -7.56
C PHE A 31 -5.95 -5.00 -7.14
N ASP A 32 -5.06 -6.00 -7.08
CA ASP A 32 -5.44 -7.36 -6.69
C ASP A 32 -5.55 -7.53 -5.16
N ASP A 33 -4.89 -6.67 -4.37
CA ASP A 33 -4.91 -6.76 -2.90
C ASP A 33 -5.66 -5.59 -2.26
N LEU A 34 -6.96 -5.50 -2.55
CA LEU A 34 -7.90 -4.61 -1.84
C LEU A 34 -8.46 -5.23 -0.55
N GLU A 35 -8.29 -6.54 -0.37
CA GLU A 35 -8.84 -7.31 0.76
C GLU A 35 -7.88 -7.46 1.94
N GLY A 36 -6.55 -7.50 1.71
CA GLY A 36 -5.53 -7.65 2.74
C GLY A 36 -5.53 -6.57 3.84
N PRO A 37 -5.73 -5.28 3.52
CA PRO A 37 -5.84 -4.24 4.54
C PRO A 37 -7.09 -4.39 5.43
N ALA A 38 -8.22 -4.79 4.85
CA ALA A 38 -9.47 -4.96 5.60
C ALA A 38 -9.41 -6.14 6.58
N HIS A 39 -8.71 -7.22 6.22
CA HIS A 39 -8.55 -8.39 7.09
C HIS A 39 -7.66 -8.11 8.31
N ARG A 40 -6.62 -7.26 8.17
CA ARG A 40 -5.76 -6.86 9.30
C ARG A 40 -6.48 -6.03 10.36
N ILE A 41 -7.38 -5.14 9.95
CA ILE A 41 -8.15 -4.31 10.90
C ILE A 41 -9.08 -5.16 11.77
N LEU A 42 -9.60 -6.29 11.25
CA LEU A 42 -10.47 -7.18 12.01
C LEU A 42 -9.68 -8.16 12.91
N GLN A 43 -8.43 -8.46 12.57
CA GLN A 43 -7.58 -9.41 13.31
C GLN A 43 -6.67 -8.76 14.38
N ASP A 44 -6.60 -7.42 14.44
CA ASP A 44 -5.73 -6.70 15.38
C ASP A 44 -6.19 -6.76 16.86
N ASP A 45 -7.42 -7.23 17.14
CA ASP A 45 -7.95 -7.29 18.51
C ASP A 45 -7.56 -8.56 19.30
N ASP A 46 -7.02 -9.61 18.66
CA ASP A 46 -6.81 -10.91 19.31
C ASP A 46 -5.38 -11.16 19.85
N SER A 47 -4.43 -10.24 19.65
CA SER A 47 -3.01 -10.45 20.02
C SER A 47 -2.54 -9.68 21.26
N ALA A 48 -3.42 -8.95 21.95
CA ALA A 48 -3.06 -8.17 23.14
C ALA A 48 -3.19 -8.94 24.48
N ASP A 49 -3.45 -10.25 24.47
CA ASP A 49 -3.67 -11.04 25.70
C ASP A 49 -2.58 -12.10 26.01
N ALA A 50 -1.49 -12.16 25.25
CA ALA A 50 -0.42 -13.15 25.47
C ALA A 50 0.81 -12.62 26.24
N ALA A 51 0.71 -11.46 26.91
CA ALA A 51 1.82 -10.85 27.66
C ALA A 51 1.48 -10.55 29.14
N LEU A 52 0.56 -11.30 29.76
CA LEU A 52 0.37 -11.28 31.22
C LEU A 52 0.96 -12.55 31.89
N PRO A 53 1.67 -12.39 33.02
CA PRO A 53 2.67 -13.33 33.50
C PRO A 53 2.08 -14.48 34.32
N GLN A 54 2.29 -15.73 33.91
CA GLN A 54 1.96 -16.92 34.69
C GLN A 54 3.23 -17.67 35.11
N ASN A 55 4.11 -17.00 35.86
CA ASN A 55 5.12 -17.71 36.66
C ASN A 55 4.58 -17.88 38.08
N GLY A 56 3.71 -18.88 38.26
CA GLY A 56 3.14 -19.31 39.53
C GLY A 56 3.86 -20.52 40.14
N SER A 57 5.17 -20.68 39.93
CA SER A 57 5.91 -21.86 40.41
C SER A 57 6.85 -21.62 41.60
N GLU A 58 6.50 -20.72 42.53
CA GLU A 58 7.25 -20.47 43.78
C GLU A 58 6.38 -20.64 45.03
N LEU A 59 5.50 -21.64 45.03
CA LEU A 59 4.91 -22.19 46.25
C LEU A 59 5.12 -23.70 46.22
N LYS A 60 6.23 -24.16 46.79
CA LYS A 60 6.42 -25.44 47.52
C LYS A 60 7.84 -25.98 47.37
N LYS A 61 8.73 -25.56 48.28
CA LYS A 61 9.71 -26.44 48.94
C LYS A 61 10.07 -25.88 50.30
#